data_AF-A0AAU4SM71-F1
#
_entry.id   AF-A0AAU4SM71-F1
#
_cell.length_a   1.000
_cell.length_b   1.000
_cell.length_c   1.000
_cell.angle_alpha   90.00
_cell.angle_beta   90.00
_cell.angle_gamma   90.00
#
_symmetry.space_group_name_H-M   'P 1'
#
loop_
_entity.id
_entity.type
_entity.pdbx_description
1 polymer ?
#
loop_
_entity_poly.entity_id
_entity_poly.type
_entity_poly.pdbx_seq_one_letter_code
_entity_poly.pdbx_strand_id
1 'polypeptide(L)'
;MLTACRRAGFEPQVLHEVTDTAATLALVEGGVGVSVVTDLMLRLRPSRIDVLELEEVMERHIVVVFLSFAEHRPTVAALVDVLRASADRLPPGAV
;
A
#
# COMPACT_ATOMS: atom_id res chain seq x y z
N MET A 1 5.15 -4.24 -7.42
CA MET A 1 4.54 -4.93 -8.58
C MET A 1 5.59 -5.38 -9.59
N LEU A 2 6.20 -4.50 -10.41
CA LEU A 2 7.11 -4.91 -11.50
C LEU A 2 8.23 -5.86 -11.04
N THR A 3 8.86 -5.57 -9.90
CA THR A 3 9.88 -6.46 -9.31
C THR A 3 9.31 -7.84 -8.93
N ALA A 4 8.08 -7.91 -8.43
CA ALA A 4 7.43 -9.17 -8.06
C ALA A 4 7.09 -10.00 -9.31
N CYS A 5 6.54 -9.37 -10.36
CA CYS A 5 6.30 -10.06 -11.64
C CYS A 5 7.59 -10.65 -12.21
N ARG A 6 8.69 -9.88 -12.22
CA ARG A 6 9.99 -10.37 -12.68
C ARG A 6 10.51 -11.54 -11.87
N ARG A 7 10.35 -11.51 -10.55
CA ARG A 7 10.73 -12.64 -9.67
C ARG A 7 9.89 -13.89 -9.97
N ALA A 8 8.62 -13.70 -10.32
CA ALA A 8 7.74 -14.77 -10.79
C ALA A 8 8.04 -15.21 -12.25
N GLY A 9 9.04 -14.63 -12.92
CA GLY A 9 9.50 -15.07 -14.24
C GLY A 9 8.77 -14.45 -15.43
N PHE A 10 8.00 -13.36 -15.23
CA PHE A 10 7.32 -12.65 -16.32
C PHE A 10 7.43 -11.12 -16.18
N GLU A 11 7.18 -10.38 -17.26
CA GLU A 11 7.05 -8.92 -17.21
C GLU A 11 5.63 -8.53 -17.61
N PRO A 12 4.93 -7.68 -16.84
CA PRO A 12 3.57 -7.27 -17.19
C PRO A 12 3.59 -6.29 -18.37
N GLN A 13 2.54 -6.31 -19.17
CA GLN A 13 2.32 -5.30 -20.20
C GLN A 13 1.73 -4.03 -19.57
N VAL A 14 2.55 -3.00 -19.40
CA VAL A 14 2.11 -1.73 -18.80
C VAL A 14 1.46 -0.85 -19.86
N LEU A 15 0.13 -0.75 -19.83
CA LEU A 15 -0.65 0.13 -20.71
C LEU A 15 -0.93 1.50 -20.07
N HIS A 16 -1.04 1.53 -18.74
CA HIS A 16 -1.38 2.73 -17.98
C HIS A 16 -0.54 2.79 -16.70
N GLU A 17 -0.06 3.98 -16.37
CA GLU A 17 0.60 4.27 -15.10
C GLU A 17 -0.25 5.26 -14.30
N VAL A 18 -0.61 4.88 -13.08
CA VAL A 18 -1.51 5.65 -12.21
C VAL A 18 -0.92 5.64 -10.81
N THR A 19 -0.84 6.81 -10.19
CA THR A 19 -0.28 7.00 -8.84
C THR A 19 -1.34 7.20 -7.77
N ASP A 20 -2.54 7.64 -8.16
CA ASP A 20 -3.66 7.83 -7.24
C ASP A 20 -4.39 6.52 -6.97
N THR A 21 -4.53 6.16 -5.70
CA THR A 21 -5.13 4.89 -5.30
C THR A 21 -6.61 4.78 -5.66
N ALA A 22 -7.39 5.86 -5.45
CA ALA A 22 -8.83 5.82 -5.72
C ALA A 22 -9.09 5.67 -7.23
N ALA A 23 -8.29 6.34 -8.06
CA ALA A 23 -8.30 6.19 -9.51
C ALA A 23 -7.90 4.77 -9.93
N THR A 24 -6.84 4.19 -9.34
CA THR A 24 -6.46 2.79 -9.61
C THR A 24 -7.61 1.84 -9.36
N LEU A 25 -8.27 1.92 -8.20
CA LEU A 25 -9.41 1.06 -7.86
C LEU A 25 -10.59 1.26 -8.82
N ALA A 26 -10.90 2.51 -9.17
CA ALA A 26 -11.96 2.82 -10.12
C ALA A 26 -11.70 2.26 -11.52
N LEU A 27 -10.45 2.31 -12.00
CA LEU A 27 -10.04 1.81 -13.30
C LEU A 27 -10.07 0.28 -13.35
N VAL A 28 -9.64 -0.39 -12.28
CA VAL A 28 -9.74 -1.86 -12.16
C VAL A 28 -11.21 -2.29 -12.15
N GLU A 29 -12.05 -1.64 -11.34
CA GLU A 29 -13.50 -1.90 -11.31
C GLU A 29 -14.18 -1.62 -12.65
N GLY A 30 -13.67 -0.65 -13.42
CA GLY A 30 -14.10 -0.36 -14.79
C GLY A 30 -13.56 -1.31 -15.87
N GLY A 31 -12.74 -2.30 -15.50
CA GLY A 31 -12.21 -3.32 -16.43
C GLY A 31 -11.01 -2.86 -17.26
N VAL A 32 -10.34 -1.77 -16.88
CA VAL A 32 -9.18 -1.22 -17.63
C VAL A 32 -7.93 -2.10 -17.47
N GLY A 33 -7.86 -2.90 -16.40
CA GLY A 33 -6.76 -3.83 -16.16
C GLY A 33 -6.78 -4.39 -14.75
N VAL A 34 -5.62 -4.92 -14.33
CA VAL A 34 -5.38 -5.47 -12.99
C VAL A 34 -4.30 -4.65 -12.27
N SER A 35 -4.32 -4.66 -10.94
CA SER A 35 -3.31 -3.98 -10.13
C SER A 35 -3.05 -4.73 -8.82
N VAL A 36 -1.89 -4.47 -8.22
CA VAL A 36 -1.60 -4.92 -6.85
C VAL A 36 -2.15 -3.88 -5.89
N VAL A 37 -2.93 -4.34 -4.92
CA VAL A 37 -3.55 -3.51 -3.88
C VAL A 37 -3.02 -3.91 -2.51
N THR A 38 -3.21 -3.03 -1.53
CA THR A 38 -3.01 -3.34 -0.11
C THR A 38 -4.34 -3.22 0.62
N ASP A 39 -4.50 -3.84 1.78
CA ASP A 39 -5.71 -3.70 2.60
C ASP A 39 -6.06 -2.23 2.89
N LEU A 40 -5.04 -1.38 3.01
CA LEU A 40 -5.23 0.05 3.22
C LEU A 40 -5.83 0.73 1.99
N MET A 41 -5.41 0.33 0.79
CA MET A 41 -6.00 0.84 -0.45
C MET A 41 -7.47 0.44 -0.55
N LEU A 42 -7.79 -0.82 -0.26
CA LEU A 42 -9.16 -1.35 -0.32
C LEU A 42 -10.14 -0.61 0.62
N ARG A 43 -9.64 -0.02 1.72
CA ARG A 43 -10.45 0.79 2.64
C ARG A 43 -10.74 2.21 2.16
N LEU A 44 -10.03 2.72 1.14
CA LEU A 44 -10.22 4.10 0.67
C LEU A 44 -11.54 4.30 -0.07
N ARG A 45 -12.09 3.24 -0.66
CA ARG A 45 -13.33 3.27 -1.43
C ARG A 45 -13.95 1.88 -1.45
N PRO A 46 -15.27 1.74 -1.23
CA PRO A 46 -15.98 0.51 -1.56
C PRO A 46 -15.88 0.25 -3.06
N SER A 47 -15.31 -0.89 -3.44
CA SER A 47 -15.16 -1.31 -4.84
C SER A 47 -15.64 -2.73 -5.01
N ARG A 48 -16.33 -3.01 -6.12
CA ARG A 48 -16.77 -4.34 -6.51
C ARG A 48 -15.72 -4.98 -7.40
N ILE A 49 -14.60 -5.35 -6.79
CA ILE A 49 -13.48 -6.00 -7.47
C ILE A 49 -13.19 -7.33 -6.79
N ASP A 50 -12.78 -8.32 -7.58
CA ASP A 50 -12.24 -9.56 -7.05
C ASP A 50 -10.80 -9.32 -6.61
N VAL A 51 -10.52 -9.64 -5.35
CA VAL A 51 -9.18 -9.55 -4.77
C VAL A 51 -8.61 -10.96 -4.68
N LEU A 52 -7.43 -11.15 -5.25
CA LEU A 52 -6.71 -12.42 -5.23
C LEU A 52 -5.48 -12.29 -4.35
N GLU A 53 -5.32 -13.25 -3.43
CA GLU A 53 -4.11 -13.37 -2.63
C GLU A 53 -2.91 -13.73 -3.49
N LEU A 54 -1.76 -13.12 -3.20
CA LEU A 54 -0.51 -13.41 -3.88
C LEU A 54 0.20 -14.57 -3.17
N GLU A 55 0.77 -15.50 -3.95
CA GLU A 55 1.59 -16.58 -3.40
C GLU A 55 2.89 -16.05 -2.75
N GLU A 56 3.48 -14.99 -3.32
CA GLU A 56 4.63 -14.30 -2.72
C GLU A 56 4.14 -13.26 -1.69
N VAL A 57 4.63 -13.39 -0.45
CA VAL A 57 4.39 -12.38 0.59
C VAL A 57 5.16 -11.11 0.23
N MET A 58 4.42 -10.05 -0.09
CA MET A 58 4.98 -8.72 -0.32
C MET A 58 4.92 -7.87 0.96
N GLU A 59 6.07 -7.66 1.59
CA GLU A 59 6.16 -6.78 2.76
C GLU A 59 6.27 -5.30 2.37
N ARG A 60 5.55 -4.45 3.09
CA ARG A 60 5.65 -2.99 2.98
C ARG A 60 6.26 -2.43 4.26
N HIS A 61 7.47 -1.86 4.16
CA HIS A 61 8.06 -1.10 5.26
C HIS A 61 7.60 0.37 5.21
N ILE A 62 6.83 0.79 6.21
CA ILE A 62 6.44 2.19 6.41
C ILE A 62 7.34 2.77 7.48
N VAL A 63 8.05 3.85 7.15
CA VAL A 63 9.02 4.50 8.04
C VAL A 63 8.63 5.95 8.31
N VAL A 64 8.91 6.42 9.54
CA VAL A 64 8.82 7.84 9.88
C VAL A 64 10.21 8.43 9.76
N VAL A 65 10.33 9.50 8.97
CA VAL A 65 11.60 10.18 8.74
C VAL A 65 11.49 11.62 9.23
N PHE A 66 12.46 12.03 10.05
CA PHE A 66 12.61 13.40 10.52
C PHE A 66 14.10 13.75 10.55
N LEU A 67 14.41 15.04 10.57
CA LEU A 67 15.80 15.52 10.66
C LEU A 67 16.38 15.17 12.03
N SER A 68 17.65 14.78 12.08
CA SER A 68 18.31 14.30 13.32
C SER A 68 18.19 15.29 14.49
N PHE A 69 18.32 16.60 14.25
CA PHE A 69 18.16 17.59 15.32
C PHE A 69 16.74 17.65 15.91
N ALA A 70 15.73 17.14 15.19
CA ALA A 70 14.35 17.12 15.65
C ALA A 70 14.04 15.90 16.55
N GLU A 71 14.96 14.94 16.65
CA GLU A 71 14.82 13.73 17.47
C GLU A 71 14.51 14.04 18.94
N HIS A 72 15.15 15.06 19.49
CA HIS A 72 14.98 15.47 20.89
C HIS A 72 13.73 16.35 21.13
N ARG A 73 12.97 16.70 20.08
CA ARG A 73 11.78 17.54 20.23
C ARG A 73 10.63 16.70 20.80
N PRO A 74 10.06 17.05 21.97
CA PRO A 74 8.99 16.27 22.58
C PRO A 74 7.77 16.08 21.66
N THR A 75 7.47 17.07 20.82
CA THR A 75 6.36 17.00 19.84
C THR A 75 6.60 15.97 18.74
N VAL A 76 7.85 15.75 18.32
CA VAL A 76 8.20 14.73 17.32
C VAL A 76 8.07 13.34 17.94
N ALA A 77 8.63 13.14 19.14
CA ALA A 77 8.48 11.88 19.87
C ALA A 77 7.00 11.51 20.08
N ALA A 78 6.19 12.46 20.56
CA ALA A 78 4.76 12.25 20.76
C ALA A 78 4.03 11.89 19.46
N LEU A 79 4.35 12.54 18.34
CA LEU A 79 3.75 12.20 17.04
C LEU A 79 4.14 10.79 16.58
N VAL A 80 5.41 10.42 16.72
CA VAL A 80 5.91 9.07 16.37
C VAL A 80 5.16 8.01 17.18
N ASP A 81 4.95 8.23 18.48
CA ASP A 81 4.22 7.29 19.33
C ASP A 81 2.76 7.13 18.90
N VAL A 82 2.09 8.24 18.55
CA VAL A 82 0.72 8.21 18.00
C VAL A 82 0.65 7.46 16.67
N LEU A 83 1.65 7.65 15.79
CA LEU A 83 1.71 6.96 14.50
C LEU A 83 1.92 5.45 14.69
N ARG A 84 2.83 5.04 15.57
CA ARG A 84 3.07 3.62 15.91
C ARG A 84 1.81 2.96 16.46
N ALA A 85 1.18 3.58 17.46
CA ALA A 85 -0.06 3.07 18.04
C ALA A 85 -1.21 3.00 17.01
N SER A 86 -1.20 3.85 15.98
CA SER A 86 -2.17 3.80 14.89
C SER A 86 -1.88 2.68 13.89
N ALA A 87 -0.61 2.41 13.62
CA ALA A 87 -0.19 1.29 12.77
C ALA A 87 -0.54 -0.06 13.40
N ASP A 88 -0.34 -0.22 14.72
CA ASP A 88 -0.65 -1.46 15.44
C ASP A 88 -2.15 -1.78 15.47
N ARG A 89 -3.01 -0.75 15.33
CA ARG A 89 -4.46 -0.90 15.21
C ARG A 89 -4.92 -1.38 13.83
N LEU A 90 -4.02 -1.39 12.84
CA LEU A 90 -4.29 -1.89 11.51
C LEU A 90 -3.90 -3.37 11.48
N PRO A 91 -4.84 -4.32 11.59
CA PRO A 91 -4.48 -5.72 11.51
C PRO A 91 -3.84 -5.99 10.13
N PRO A 92 -2.71 -6.73 10.08
CA PRO A 92 -2.18 -7.21 8.80
C PRO A 92 -3.12 -8.27 8.21
N GLY A 93 -3.54 -8.11 6.95
CA GLY A 93 -4.23 -9.16 6.19
C GLY A 93 -5.69 -9.37 6.55
N ALA A 94 -6.44 -8.30 6.84
CA ALA A 94 -7.87 -8.41 7.13
C ALA A 94 -8.73 -8.03 5.91
N VAL A 95 -8.69 -8.85 4.86
CA VAL A 95 -9.75 -9.03 3.85
C VAL A 95 -9.78 -10.50 3.45
#